data_AF-A0A519SZA8-F1
#
_entry.id   AF-A0A519SZA8-F1
#
_cell.length_a   1.000
_cell.length_b   1.000
_cell.length_c   1.000
_cell.angle_alpha   90.00
_cell.angle_beta   90.00
_cell.angle_gamma   90.00
#
_symmetry.space_group_name_H-M   'P 1'
#
loop_
_entity.id
_entity.type
_entity.pdbx_description
1 polymer ?
#
loop_
_entity_poly.entity_id
_entity_poly.type
_entity_poly.pdbx_seq_one_letter_code
_entity_poly.pdbx_strand_id
1 'polypeptide(L)'
;IEAQHEAGKTAPVTAFSAQLGDADFADAPQQVVMQDQAGGVLLPEAALVVSGGRGMKGPENWNLIEDLAQALGAATACSKPVSDVDWRPHHEHVGQTGITVSPNLYIACGISGAIQHLAGVNSSKVIVVINKDPEAPFFKAADYGIVGDVFDVLPKLTAAVKALG
;
A
#
# COMPACT_ATOMS: atom_id res chain seq x y z
N ILE A 1 31.26 -6.59 -62.40
CA ILE A 1 30.12 -6.99 -61.54
C ILE A 1 29.34 -5.71 -61.28
N GLU A 2 28.40 -5.40 -62.17
CA GLU A 2 27.62 -4.17 -62.08
C GLU A 2 26.43 -4.42 -61.15
N ALA A 3 26.34 -3.61 -60.09
CA ALA A 3 25.26 -3.66 -59.13
C ALA A 3 24.00 -3.04 -59.75
N GLN A 4 22.97 -3.86 -59.96
CA GLN A 4 21.64 -3.37 -60.31
C GLN A 4 21.01 -2.74 -59.06
N HIS A 5 20.80 -1.42 -59.10
CA HIS A 5 19.95 -0.71 -58.14
C HIS A 5 18.49 -1.12 -58.39
N GLU A 6 17.89 -1.86 -57.47
CA GLU A 6 16.45 -2.08 -57.46
C GLU A 6 15.77 -0.75 -57.05
N ALA A 7 14.99 -0.18 -57.96
CA ALA A 7 14.25 1.06 -57.72
C ALA A 7 13.26 0.88 -56.57
N GLY A 8 13.26 1.84 -55.64
CA GLY A 8 12.45 1.81 -54.42
C GLY A 8 10.96 1.56 -54.71
N LYS A 9 10.41 0.52 -54.08
CA LYS A 9 8.96 0.28 -54.04
C LYS A 9 8.30 1.41 -53.23
N THR A 10 7.43 2.18 -53.87
CA THR A 10 6.52 3.09 -53.16
C THR A 10 5.24 2.33 -52.79
N ALA A 11 4.98 2.17 -51.50
CA ALA A 11 3.70 1.67 -51.00
C ALA A 11 2.69 2.84 -50.95
N PRO A 12 1.41 2.64 -51.35
CA PRO A 12 0.42 3.70 -51.24
C PRO A 12 0.13 4.00 -49.76
N VAL A 13 0.44 5.21 -49.32
CA VAL A 13 -0.01 5.73 -48.03
C VAL A 13 -1.45 6.22 -48.20
N THR A 14 -2.40 5.56 -47.55
CA THR A 14 -3.79 6.03 -47.46
C THR A 14 -3.97 6.79 -46.16
N ALA A 15 -4.50 8.00 -46.26
CA ALA A 15 -4.81 8.81 -45.09
C ALA A 15 -6.02 8.20 -44.37
N PHE A 16 -5.78 7.66 -43.17
CA PHE A 16 -6.83 7.25 -42.26
C PHE A 16 -7.20 8.43 -41.36
N SER A 17 -8.49 8.77 -41.32
CA SER A 17 -9.02 9.77 -40.40
C SER A 17 -10.10 9.10 -39.56
N ALA A 18 -9.80 8.86 -38.28
CA ALA A 18 -10.78 8.36 -37.33
C ALA A 18 -11.72 9.50 -36.93
N GLN A 19 -13.01 9.35 -37.22
CA GLN A 19 -14.02 10.19 -36.59
C GLN A 19 -14.43 9.54 -35.27
N LEU A 20 -14.01 10.14 -34.16
CA LEU A 20 -14.47 9.77 -32.82
C LEU A 20 -15.68 10.65 -32.48
N GLY A 21 -16.82 10.03 -32.19
CA GLY A 21 -18.02 10.71 -31.70
C GLY A 21 -18.21 10.48 -30.21
N ASP A 22 -19.06 11.29 -29.57
CA ASP A 22 -19.37 11.15 -28.13
C ASP A 22 -19.90 9.74 -27.76
N ALA A 23 -20.53 9.05 -28.73
CA ALA A 23 -21.02 7.68 -28.57
C ALA A 23 -19.88 6.64 -28.44
N ASP A 24 -18.68 6.93 -28.94
CA ASP A 24 -17.50 6.07 -28.75
C ASP A 24 -16.98 6.12 -27.30
N PHE A 25 -17.48 7.08 -26.51
CA PHE A 25 -17.21 7.26 -25.08
C PHE A 25 -18.46 7.06 -24.22
N ALA A 26 -19.52 6.43 -24.76
CA ALA A 26 -20.77 6.20 -24.03
C ALA A 26 -20.58 5.35 -22.76
N ASP A 27 -19.54 4.52 -22.73
CA ASP A 27 -18.99 3.92 -21.51
C ASP A 27 -17.92 4.85 -20.92
N ALA A 28 -18.36 6.00 -20.40
CA ALA A 28 -17.50 6.82 -19.56
C ALA A 28 -16.98 5.93 -18.40
N PRO A 29 -15.70 6.05 -18.00
CA PRO A 29 -15.20 5.30 -16.86
C PRO A 29 -16.07 5.63 -15.65
N GLN A 30 -16.89 4.66 -15.23
CA GLN A 30 -17.67 4.81 -14.01
C GLN A 30 -16.65 4.96 -12.90
N GLN A 31 -16.62 6.14 -12.29
CA GLN A 31 -15.91 6.34 -11.04
C GLN A 31 -16.59 5.43 -10.02
N VAL A 32 -16.04 4.23 -9.84
CA VAL A 32 -16.43 3.34 -8.76
C VAL A 32 -15.87 3.96 -7.49
N VAL A 33 -16.62 4.91 -6.94
CA VAL A 33 -16.41 5.37 -5.57
C VAL A 33 -16.78 4.18 -4.70
N MET A 34 -15.78 3.44 -4.24
CA MET A 34 -15.96 2.49 -3.15
C MET A 34 -16.36 3.31 -1.92
N GLN A 35 -17.65 3.52 -1.74
CA GLN A 35 -18.20 4.03 -0.50
C GLN A 35 -18.11 2.90 0.51
N ASP A 36 -17.08 2.93 1.34
CA ASP A 36 -17.06 2.12 2.55
C ASP A 36 -18.22 2.58 3.43
N GLN A 37 -19.22 1.71 3.59
CA GLN A 37 -20.34 1.92 4.50
C GLN A 37 -19.95 1.83 5.99
N ALA A 38 -18.68 2.05 6.34
CA ALA A 38 -18.17 1.78 7.68
C ALA A 38 -17.19 2.83 8.21
N GLY A 39 -17.42 4.14 7.96
CA GLY A 39 -16.76 5.22 8.74
C GLY A 39 -15.22 5.21 8.80
N GLY A 40 -14.55 4.43 7.95
CA GLY A 40 -13.11 4.24 7.93
C GLY A 40 -12.40 5.34 7.13
N VAL A 41 -11.14 5.59 7.45
CA VAL A 41 -10.28 6.52 6.72
C VAL A 41 -9.76 5.82 5.46
N LEU A 42 -9.94 6.45 4.29
CA LEU A 42 -9.41 5.93 3.03
C LEU A 42 -7.88 5.89 3.07
N LEU A 43 -7.30 4.71 2.83
CA LEU A 43 -5.87 4.49 2.93
C LEU A 43 -5.00 5.45 2.09
N PRO A 44 -5.33 5.78 0.82
CA PRO A 44 -4.54 6.73 0.03
C PRO A 44 -4.50 8.16 0.59
N GLU A 45 -5.53 8.55 1.36
CA GLU A 45 -5.69 9.90 1.92
C GLU A 45 -5.39 9.95 3.43
N ALA A 46 -5.07 8.80 4.02
CA ALA A 46 -4.91 8.66 5.46
C ALA A 46 -3.70 9.43 5.98
N ALA A 47 -3.93 10.32 6.96
CA ALA A 47 -2.86 11.01 7.65
C ALA A 47 -2.07 10.10 8.61
N LEU A 48 -2.72 9.06 9.13
CA LEU A 48 -2.16 8.08 10.05
C LEU A 48 -2.48 6.68 9.52
N VAL A 49 -1.50 5.79 9.52
CA VAL A 49 -1.65 4.41 9.04
C VAL A 49 -1.02 3.44 10.03
N VAL A 50 -1.78 2.39 10.38
CA VAL A 50 -1.27 1.24 11.14
C VAL A 50 -1.28 0.02 10.22
N SER A 51 -0.13 -0.61 10.05
CA SER A 51 0.07 -1.66 9.06
C SER A 51 0.58 -2.96 9.65
N GLY A 52 -0.04 -4.08 9.29
CA GLY A 52 0.34 -5.43 9.72
C GLY A 52 1.10 -6.24 8.68
N GLY A 53 2.05 -7.06 9.15
CA GLY A 53 2.79 -8.03 8.35
C GLY A 53 2.55 -9.49 8.76
N ARG A 54 3.33 -10.42 8.19
CA ARG A 54 3.31 -11.83 8.61
C ARG A 54 3.65 -12.05 10.08
N GLY A 55 4.29 -11.08 10.73
CA GLY A 55 4.50 -11.10 12.18
C GLY A 55 3.21 -11.18 12.99
N MET A 56 2.04 -10.87 12.41
CA MET A 56 0.72 -11.06 13.02
C MET A 56 0.30 -12.53 13.15
N LYS A 57 1.02 -13.46 12.52
CA LYS A 57 0.86 -14.93 12.60
C LYS A 57 -0.52 -15.51 12.22
N GLY A 58 -1.51 -14.69 11.90
CA GLY A 58 -2.81 -15.11 11.38
C GLY A 58 -3.81 -13.97 11.34
N PRO A 59 -4.90 -14.08 10.57
CA PRO A 59 -5.98 -13.09 10.52
C PRO A 59 -6.73 -12.99 11.86
N GLU A 60 -6.72 -14.03 12.69
CA GLU A 60 -7.35 -14.04 14.01
C GLU A 60 -6.76 -13.02 14.98
N ASN A 61 -5.54 -12.53 14.72
CA ASN A 61 -4.87 -11.52 15.53
C ASN A 61 -4.97 -10.11 14.94
N TRP A 62 -5.70 -9.94 13.83
CA TRP A 62 -5.77 -8.66 13.13
C TRP A 62 -6.47 -7.57 13.94
N ASN A 63 -7.30 -7.96 14.90
CA ASN A 63 -7.93 -7.07 15.86
C ASN A 63 -6.91 -6.16 16.57
N LEU A 64 -5.66 -6.60 16.78
CA LEU A 64 -4.62 -5.77 17.39
C LEU A 64 -4.22 -4.56 16.53
N ILE A 65 -4.26 -4.71 15.21
CA ILE A 65 -4.02 -3.62 14.26
C ILE A 65 -5.23 -2.68 14.22
N GLU A 66 -6.43 -3.26 14.16
CA GLU A 66 -7.69 -2.51 14.13
C GLU A 66 -7.91 -1.71 15.43
N ASP A 67 -7.61 -2.28 16.59
CA ASP A 67 -7.74 -1.63 17.90
C ASP A 67 -6.83 -0.40 18.02
N LEU A 68 -5.58 -0.52 17.57
CA LEU A 68 -4.62 0.59 17.57
C LEU A 68 -5.02 1.65 16.53
N ALA A 69 -5.45 1.22 15.34
CA ALA A 69 -5.90 2.12 14.29
C ALA A 69 -7.12 2.92 14.75
N GLN A 70 -8.10 2.26 15.36
CA GLN A 70 -9.29 2.89 15.92
C GLN A 70 -8.92 3.89 17.03
N ALA A 71 -8.02 3.52 17.94
CA ALA A 71 -7.57 4.42 19.01
C ALA A 71 -6.87 5.68 18.48
N LEU A 72 -6.21 5.59 17.31
CA LEU A 72 -5.53 6.71 16.67
C LEU A 72 -6.39 7.47 15.65
N GLY A 73 -7.54 6.92 15.24
CA GLY A 73 -8.26 7.41 14.06
C GLY A 73 -7.47 7.22 12.75
N ALA A 74 -6.72 6.13 12.66
CA ALA A 74 -5.85 5.79 11.52
C ALA A 74 -6.53 4.82 10.56
N ALA A 75 -6.06 4.79 9.31
CA ALA A 75 -6.39 3.73 8.37
C ALA A 75 -5.57 2.45 8.66
N THR A 76 -6.11 1.30 8.27
CA THR A 76 -5.41 0.01 8.32
C THR A 76 -4.74 -0.29 6.98
N ALA A 77 -3.60 -0.97 7.02
CA ALA A 77 -2.90 -1.44 5.84
C ALA A 77 -2.24 -2.81 6.08
N CYS A 78 -1.79 -3.48 5.02
CA CYS A 78 -1.05 -4.72 5.12
C CYS A 78 0.11 -4.83 4.11
N SER A 79 1.09 -5.67 4.45
CA SER A 79 2.15 -6.05 3.50
C SER A 79 1.67 -7.03 2.42
N LYS A 80 2.37 -7.09 1.28
CA LYS A 80 2.08 -8.06 0.20
C LYS A 80 1.82 -9.49 0.68
N PRO A 81 2.70 -10.10 1.51
CA PRO A 81 2.51 -11.50 1.89
C PRO A 81 1.30 -11.75 2.78
N VAL A 82 0.69 -10.72 3.38
CA VAL A 82 -0.57 -10.80 4.13
C VAL A 82 -1.75 -10.77 3.17
N SER A 83 -1.68 -9.90 2.16
CA SER A 83 -2.72 -9.82 1.13
C SER A 83 -2.74 -11.03 0.22
N ASP A 84 -1.57 -11.57 -0.15
CA ASP A 84 -1.45 -12.76 -1.01
C ASP A 84 -2.01 -14.04 -0.37
N VAL A 85 -2.22 -14.05 0.95
CA VAL A 85 -2.82 -15.16 1.71
C VAL A 85 -4.22 -14.84 2.21
N ASP A 86 -4.86 -13.80 1.65
CA ASP A 86 -6.23 -13.38 1.92
C ASP A 86 -6.53 -13.06 3.39
N TRP A 87 -5.52 -12.71 4.20
CA TRP A 87 -5.76 -12.22 5.56
C TRP A 87 -6.39 -10.83 5.53
N ARG A 88 -6.04 -10.04 4.50
CA ARG A 88 -6.58 -8.70 4.24
C ARG A 88 -6.77 -8.48 2.74
N PRO A 89 -7.74 -7.64 2.36
CA PRO A 89 -8.05 -7.39 0.96
C PRO A 89 -6.91 -6.67 0.24
N HIS A 90 -6.82 -6.85 -1.08
CA HIS A 90 -5.81 -6.21 -1.92
C HIS A 90 -5.81 -4.68 -1.85
N HIS A 91 -6.95 -4.04 -1.57
CA HIS A 91 -7.03 -2.58 -1.42
C HIS A 91 -6.43 -2.06 -0.10
N GLU A 92 -5.93 -2.94 0.78
CA GLU A 92 -5.12 -2.56 1.94
C GLU A 92 -3.62 -2.82 1.74
N HIS A 93 -3.24 -3.46 0.62
CA HIS A 93 -1.86 -3.81 0.36
C HIS A 93 -1.03 -2.57 0.00
N VAL A 94 -0.01 -2.31 0.81
CA VAL A 94 0.97 -1.23 0.58
C VAL A 94 2.30 -1.77 0.07
N GLY A 95 2.87 -1.10 -0.93
CA GLY A 95 4.18 -1.42 -1.50
C GLY A 95 4.30 -1.06 -2.98
N GLN A 96 5.42 -1.40 -3.61
CA GLN A 96 5.75 -1.11 -5.02
C GLN A 96 4.68 -1.60 -6.01
N THR A 97 3.99 -2.70 -5.68
CA THR A 97 2.93 -3.30 -6.51
C THR A 97 1.54 -3.14 -5.89
N GLY A 98 1.46 -2.44 -4.76
CA GLY A 98 0.22 -2.12 -4.07
C GLY A 98 -0.03 -0.62 -4.11
N ILE A 99 -0.67 -0.13 -3.07
CA ILE A 99 -0.95 1.29 -2.87
C ILE A 99 0.31 1.96 -2.31
N THR A 100 0.67 3.09 -2.90
CA THR A 100 1.68 4.00 -2.33
C THR A 100 0.97 5.02 -1.44
N VAL A 101 1.46 5.20 -0.23
CA VAL A 101 0.91 6.13 0.76
C VAL A 101 1.99 7.06 1.31
N SER A 102 1.58 8.26 1.72
CA SER A 102 2.47 9.28 2.28
C SER A 102 1.91 9.90 3.57
N PRO A 103 1.58 9.09 4.60
CA PRO A 103 0.99 9.59 5.84
C PRO A 103 1.97 10.46 6.65
N ASN A 104 1.41 11.22 7.61
CA ASN A 104 2.22 11.86 8.65
C ASN A 104 2.85 10.82 9.59
N LEU A 105 2.16 9.70 9.84
CA LEU A 105 2.64 8.60 10.67
C LEU A 105 2.31 7.26 10.04
N TYR A 106 3.32 6.41 9.87
CA TYR A 106 3.18 5.02 9.46
C TYR A 106 3.72 4.09 10.54
N ILE A 107 2.88 3.21 11.08
CA ILE A 107 3.29 2.21 12.08
C ILE A 107 3.34 0.83 11.41
N ALA A 108 4.52 0.25 11.30
CA ALA A 108 4.77 -1.06 10.72
C ALA A 108 4.90 -2.14 11.81
N CYS A 109 3.91 -3.02 11.91
CA CYS A 109 3.81 -4.05 12.95
C CYS A 109 4.11 -5.44 12.35
N GLY A 110 5.22 -6.04 12.74
CA GLY A 110 5.59 -7.39 12.29
C GLY A 110 5.89 -7.48 10.79
N ILE A 111 6.36 -6.39 10.18
CA ILE A 111 6.76 -6.30 8.78
C ILE A 111 8.29 -6.34 8.70
N SER A 112 8.86 -7.20 7.85
CA SER A 112 10.31 -7.34 7.71
C SER A 112 10.97 -6.16 6.97
N GLY A 113 10.21 -5.43 6.14
CA GLY A 113 10.71 -4.26 5.40
C GLY A 113 11.47 -4.60 4.12
N ALA A 114 10.96 -5.56 3.35
CA ALA A 114 11.46 -5.77 1.99
C ALA A 114 11.40 -4.45 1.19
N ILE A 115 12.36 -4.23 0.29
CA ILE A 115 12.50 -2.99 -0.49
C ILE A 115 11.17 -2.62 -1.18
N GLN A 116 10.42 -3.61 -1.63
CA GLN A 116 9.12 -3.45 -2.27
C GLN A 116 8.08 -2.84 -1.31
N HIS A 117 8.04 -3.24 -0.04
CA HIS A 117 7.12 -2.63 0.93
C HIS A 117 7.55 -1.18 1.20
N LEU A 118 8.85 -0.97 1.42
CA LEU A 118 9.40 0.36 1.72
C LEU A 118 9.13 1.37 0.59
N ALA A 119 9.19 0.94 -0.67
CA ALA A 119 8.90 1.79 -1.83
C ALA A 119 7.49 2.40 -1.79
N GLY A 120 6.53 1.76 -1.11
CA GLY A 120 5.16 2.26 -0.96
C GLY A 120 4.97 3.23 0.21
N VAL A 121 5.96 3.39 1.09
CA VAL A 121 5.81 4.18 2.35
C VAL A 121 6.97 5.15 2.61
N ASN A 122 8.01 5.16 1.78
CA ASN A 122 9.24 5.92 2.02
C ASN A 122 9.05 7.45 2.11
N SER A 123 7.90 7.94 1.65
CA SER A 123 7.50 9.35 1.71
C SER A 123 6.67 9.70 2.95
N SER A 124 6.47 8.72 3.86
CA SER A 124 5.87 8.96 5.16
C SER A 124 6.77 9.90 5.97
N LYS A 125 6.17 10.85 6.72
CA LYS A 125 6.96 11.79 7.52
C LYS A 125 7.61 11.14 8.74
N VAL A 126 6.91 10.18 9.35
CA VAL A 126 7.40 9.41 10.49
C VAL A 126 7.06 7.93 10.29
N ILE A 127 8.07 7.07 10.42
CA ILE A 127 7.95 5.62 10.34
C ILE A 127 8.31 5.01 11.70
N VAL A 128 7.37 4.28 12.28
CA VAL A 128 7.55 3.51 13.51
C VAL A 128 7.55 2.03 13.17
N VAL A 129 8.56 1.28 13.62
CA VAL A 129 8.65 -0.17 13.39
C VAL A 129 8.55 -0.93 14.70
N ILE A 130 7.69 -1.95 14.74
CA ILE A 130 7.57 -2.91 15.84
C ILE A 130 7.86 -4.29 15.27
N ASN A 131 9.00 -4.88 15.64
CA ASN A 131 9.38 -6.20 15.17
C ASN A 131 10.19 -6.95 16.23
N LYS A 132 9.99 -8.26 16.35
CA LYS A 132 10.75 -9.10 17.27
C LYS A 132 12.20 -9.32 16.82
N ASP A 133 12.45 -9.21 15.51
CA ASP A 133 13.77 -9.40 14.91
C ASP A 133 14.51 -8.06 14.86
N PRO A 134 15.54 -7.82 15.69
CA PRO A 134 16.29 -6.56 15.69
C PRO A 134 17.02 -6.30 14.37
N GLU A 135 17.26 -7.33 13.56
CA GLU A 135 17.96 -7.23 12.28
C GLU A 135 17.00 -7.03 11.10
N ALA A 136 15.69 -6.85 11.36
CA ALA A 136 14.70 -6.61 10.32
C ALA A 136 15.08 -5.38 9.46
N PRO A 137 15.22 -5.52 8.13
CA PRO A 137 15.64 -4.41 7.25
C PRO A 137 14.82 -3.13 7.39
N PHE A 138 13.54 -3.22 7.79
CA PHE A 138 12.68 -2.05 7.97
C PHE A 138 13.22 -1.07 9.02
N PHE A 139 13.95 -1.52 10.04
CA PHE A 139 14.52 -0.62 11.05
C PHE A 139 15.45 0.44 10.45
N LYS A 140 16.08 0.15 9.30
CA LYS A 140 16.98 1.11 8.62
C LYS A 140 16.26 2.34 8.06
N ALA A 141 14.95 2.25 7.86
CA ALA A 141 14.12 3.34 7.37
C ALA A 141 13.18 3.91 8.45
N ALA A 142 13.28 3.42 9.69
CA ALA A 142 12.41 3.83 10.78
C ALA A 142 12.99 5.04 11.52
N ASP A 143 12.13 5.99 11.88
CA ASP A 143 12.45 7.06 12.81
C ASP A 143 12.43 6.56 14.27
N TYR A 144 11.52 5.63 14.56
CA TYR A 144 11.39 4.99 15.86
C TYR A 144 11.25 3.48 15.71
N GLY A 145 11.85 2.73 16.64
CA GLY A 145 11.84 1.27 16.60
C GLY A 145 11.61 0.66 17.97
N ILE A 146 10.77 -0.38 18.02
CA ILE A 146 10.60 -1.24 19.19
C ILE A 146 10.97 -2.67 18.78
N VAL A 147 12.02 -3.20 19.41
CA VAL A 147 12.37 -4.61 19.31
C VAL A 147 11.54 -5.39 20.34
N GLY A 148 10.55 -6.15 19.89
CA GLY A 148 9.64 -6.87 20.77
C GLY A 148 8.54 -7.62 20.01
N ASP A 149 7.84 -8.52 20.72
CA ASP A 149 6.71 -9.24 20.12
C ASP A 149 5.50 -8.31 19.97
N VAL A 150 4.88 -8.34 18.79
CA VAL A 150 3.71 -7.50 18.46
C VAL A 150 2.53 -7.79 19.39
N PHE A 151 2.38 -9.04 19.85
CA PHE A 151 1.31 -9.43 20.78
C PHE A 151 1.49 -8.85 22.18
N ASP A 152 2.71 -8.51 22.57
CA ASP A 152 3.00 -7.86 23.85
C ASP A 152 2.99 -6.33 23.73
N VAL A 153 3.48 -5.81 22.60
CA VAL A 153 3.68 -4.36 22.39
C VAL A 153 2.38 -3.67 22.00
N LEU A 154 1.61 -4.22 21.06
CA LEU A 154 0.41 -3.54 20.52
C LEU A 154 -0.67 -3.28 21.57
N PRO A 155 -1.02 -4.22 22.48
CA PRO A 155 -2.00 -3.95 23.53
C PRO A 155 -1.57 -2.81 24.47
N LYS A 156 -0.28 -2.78 24.84
CA LYS A 156 0.28 -1.74 25.72
C LYS A 156 0.29 -0.39 25.04
N LEU A 157 0.69 -0.34 23.77
CA LEU A 157 0.69 0.88 22.98
C LEU A 157 -0.73 1.42 22.82
N THR A 158 -1.69 0.55 22.50
CA THR A 158 -3.11 0.92 22.37
C THR A 158 -3.66 1.48 23.68
N ALA A 159 -3.37 0.85 24.81
CA ALA A 159 -3.78 1.34 26.12
C ALA A 159 -3.18 2.72 26.44
N ALA A 160 -1.89 2.93 26.11
CA ALA A 160 -1.24 4.22 26.29
C ALA A 160 -1.85 5.32 25.41
N VAL A 161 -2.15 5.03 24.14
CA VAL A 161 -2.84 5.96 23.22
C VAL A 161 -4.21 6.35 23.79
N LYS A 162 -5.01 5.38 24.23
CA LYS A 162 -6.34 5.63 24.82
C LYS A 162 -6.29 6.43 26.12
N ALA A 163 -5.18 6.40 26.85
CA ALA A 163 -5.01 7.18 28.08
C ALA A 163 -4.55 8.62 27.82
N LEU A 164 -4.10 8.94 26.61
CA LEU A 164 -3.66 10.29 26.22
C LEU A 164 -4.78 11.13 25.59
N GLY A 165 -5.85 10.49 25.12
CA GLY A 165 -7.05 11.14 24.56
C GLY A 165 -8.19 11.23 25.56
#